data_AF-A0AAV8WX32-F1
#
_entry.id   AF-A0AAV8WX32-F1
#
_cell.length_a   1.000
_cell.length_b   1.000
_cell.length_c   1.000
_cell.angle_alpha   90.00
_cell.angle_beta   90.00
_cell.angle_gamma   90.00
#
_symmetry.space_group_name_H-M   'P 1'
#
loop_
_entity.id
_entity.type
_entity.pdbx_description
1 polymer ?
#
loop_
_entity_poly.entity_id
_entity_poly.type
_entity_poly.pdbx_seq_one_letter_code
_entity_poly.pdbx_strand_id
1 'polypeptide(L)'
;MAQAMIEDGQDSGLWVCLQNCHLATSWMPSLEKIFDNLDAANTHDKFRLWLTSYPSAKFPVSLLQKGVKMTNEPPTGLQNNLLKSYISDPVKNPEFYEGCPEHESMFVRLLYGFNDSDFDISVQQLQMFINESDEPYEALSYLIGECNYGGRVTDDWDRRLIVTVLADYLNPRVVSKMNYSFSKAGTCYGLPENNDYTSYTTHIRELPQIHPPEVFGLHTNAGITRDLQNSNLLLTSVLKAYGETASGGGGETDKYMMILCADLLSRLPKPFDLELASVKYPVEYTESMNTVLVQEMSRFNKLLRVVTSSLINMQKAIKGLVAMSPALEAFASSLLLGRIPSNWAAVSYPSMKNLPNYVADLIARIDVLQKWFLEEKNTIPIDKLTFDYSILKTETSSVSPEDGAYLYGLFTDGARWDREQGRLAELFPKILQDVMPLIWIIPIRNTDYDPGKRYISPVYKTAERKGTLSTTGHSTNYVLPILLDTDVEISHWIKRSVALLCQLS
;
A
#
# COMPACT_ATOMS: atom_id res chain seq x y z
N MET A 1 40.24 -7.10 10.19
CA MET A 1 40.42 -5.63 10.04
C MET A 1 39.58 -4.87 11.06
N ALA A 2 38.24 -4.95 11.02
CA ALA A 2 37.39 -4.24 12.00
C ALA A 2 37.71 -4.58 13.47
N GLN A 3 37.91 -5.85 13.80
CA GLN A 3 38.31 -6.28 15.15
C GLN A 3 39.65 -5.66 15.59
N ALA A 4 40.67 -5.69 14.73
CA ALA A 4 41.98 -5.11 15.05
C ALA A 4 41.90 -3.58 15.27
N MET A 5 41.02 -2.87 14.55
CA MET A 5 40.79 -1.44 14.76
C MET A 5 40.08 -1.14 16.09
N ILE A 6 39.23 -2.05 16.57
CA ILE A 6 38.61 -1.93 17.90
C ILE A 6 39.66 -2.14 18.97
N GLU A 7 40.49 -3.18 18.85
CA GLU A 7 41.57 -3.48 19.81
C GLU A 7 42.60 -2.33 19.87
N ASP A 8 43.06 -1.84 18.72
CA ASP A 8 43.96 -0.68 18.66
C ASP A 8 43.30 0.59 19.22
N GLY A 9 42.02 0.81 18.92
CA GLY A 9 41.25 1.93 19.47
C GLY A 9 41.07 1.84 20.99
N GLN A 10 40.90 0.63 21.51
CA GLN A 10 40.72 0.35 22.93
C GLN A 10 41.99 0.71 23.73
N ASP A 11 43.17 0.40 23.20
CA ASP A 11 44.47 0.71 23.82
C ASP A 11 44.84 2.20 23.66
N SER A 12 44.61 2.76 22.47
CA SER A 12 45.01 4.14 22.11
C SER A 12 44.01 5.23 22.49
N GLY A 13 42.76 4.86 22.84
CA GLY A 13 41.67 5.79 23.15
C GLY A 13 41.06 6.48 21.92
N LEU A 14 41.20 5.90 20.73
CA LEU A 14 40.66 6.43 19.48
C LEU A 14 39.15 6.21 19.34
N TRP A 15 38.54 6.92 18.38
CA TRP A 15 37.12 6.76 18.06
C TRP A 15 37.00 5.84 16.84
N VAL A 16 36.30 4.73 17.00
CA VAL A 16 36.10 3.74 15.94
C VAL A 16 34.66 3.83 15.46
N CYS A 17 34.47 4.13 14.17
CA CYS A 17 33.16 4.17 13.54
C CYS A 17 33.02 3.01 12.55
N LEU A 18 32.09 2.10 12.82
CA LEU A 18 31.75 1.00 11.94
C LEU A 18 30.50 1.37 11.13
N GLN A 19 30.66 1.36 9.82
CA GLN A 19 29.59 1.71 8.89
C GLN A 19 28.84 0.50 8.36
N ASN A 20 27.54 0.68 8.11
CA ASN A 20 26.68 -0.31 7.45
C ASN A 20 26.62 -1.68 8.15
N CYS A 21 26.57 -1.68 9.48
CA CYS A 21 26.61 -2.89 10.29
C CYS A 21 25.52 -3.91 9.88
N HIS A 22 24.30 -3.47 9.60
CA HIS A 22 23.20 -4.32 9.10
C HIS A 22 23.54 -5.25 7.91
N LEU A 23 24.52 -4.91 7.07
CA LEU A 23 24.97 -5.75 5.96
C LEU A 23 25.86 -6.91 6.42
N ALA A 24 26.58 -6.75 7.52
CA ALA A 24 27.56 -7.70 8.05
C ALA A 24 26.92 -8.70 9.02
N THR A 25 25.85 -9.38 8.60
CA THR A 25 25.06 -10.25 9.50
C THR A 25 25.85 -11.41 10.09
N SER A 26 26.85 -11.93 9.36
CA SER A 26 27.70 -13.05 9.82
C SER A 26 28.67 -12.65 10.92
N TRP A 27 29.05 -11.37 11.01
CA TRP A 27 30.04 -10.87 11.97
C TRP A 27 29.39 -10.33 13.26
N MET A 28 28.07 -10.15 13.27
CA MET A 28 27.33 -9.66 14.44
C MET A 28 27.55 -10.46 15.73
N PRO A 29 27.57 -11.81 15.72
CA PRO A 29 27.84 -12.58 16.93
C PRO A 29 29.28 -12.40 17.44
N SER A 30 30.23 -12.15 16.54
CA SER A 30 31.61 -11.87 16.92
C SER A 30 31.74 -10.47 17.52
N LEU A 31 31.05 -9.48 16.95
CA LEU A 31 30.99 -8.12 17.48
C LEU A 31 30.36 -8.08 18.87
N GLU A 32 29.28 -8.85 19.09
CA GLU A 32 28.63 -9.01 20.39
C GLU A 32 29.61 -9.54 21.44
N LYS A 33 30.39 -10.59 21.12
CA LYS A 33 31.42 -11.12 22.02
C LYS A 33 32.53 -10.11 22.32
N ILE A 34 32.98 -9.36 21.32
CA ILE A 34 34.01 -8.32 21.51
C ILE A 34 33.46 -7.25 22.46
N PHE A 35 32.22 -6.82 22.26
CA PHE A 35 31.57 -5.81 23.08
C PHE A 35 31.32 -6.27 24.53
N ASP A 36 30.90 -7.52 24.74
CA ASP A 36 30.70 -8.06 26.08
C ASP A 36 32.02 -8.20 26.87
N ASN A 37 33.16 -8.25 26.18
CA ASN A 37 34.48 -8.25 26.79
C ASN A 37 35.05 -6.85 27.06
N LEU A 38 34.38 -5.76 26.64
CA LEU A 38 34.82 -4.39 26.91
C LEU A 38 34.43 -3.99 28.33
N ASP A 39 35.42 -3.69 29.16
CA ASP A 39 35.27 -3.28 30.55
C ASP A 39 36.03 -1.98 30.83
N ALA A 40 35.64 -1.26 31.89
CA ALA A 40 36.34 -0.05 32.31
C ALA A 40 37.82 -0.29 32.71
N ALA A 41 38.18 -1.54 33.02
CA ALA A 41 39.55 -1.91 33.38
C ALA A 41 40.47 -2.16 32.18
N ASN A 42 39.90 -2.51 31.01
CA ASN A 42 40.68 -2.87 29.82
C ASN A 42 40.53 -1.83 28.69
N THR A 43 39.77 -0.76 28.90
CA THR A 43 39.44 0.21 27.87
C THR A 43 39.90 1.60 28.28
N HIS A 44 40.56 2.33 27.38
CA HIS A 44 40.96 3.70 27.63
C HIS A 44 39.72 4.63 27.74
N ASP A 45 39.69 5.52 28.75
CA ASP A 45 38.57 6.46 29.03
C ASP A 45 38.03 7.28 27.84
N LYS A 46 38.89 7.56 26.84
CA LYS A 46 38.57 8.37 25.66
C LYS A 46 38.03 7.56 24.49
N PHE A 47 38.12 6.24 24.54
CA PHE A 47 37.64 5.34 23.51
C PHE A 47 36.13 5.49 23.30
N ARG A 48 35.69 5.54 22.04
CA ARG A 48 34.27 5.54 21.67
C ARG A 48 34.06 4.64 20.47
N LEU A 49 33.08 3.74 20.56
CA LEU A 49 32.64 2.88 19.47
C LEU A 49 31.31 3.39 18.91
N TRP A 50 31.31 3.77 17.63
CA TRP A 50 30.14 4.21 16.88
C TRP A 50 29.74 3.13 15.88
N LEU A 51 28.46 2.77 15.88
CA LEU A 51 27.89 1.79 14.96
C LEU A 51 26.79 2.47 14.15
N THR A 52 26.89 2.45 12.82
CA THR A 52 25.80 2.92 11.96
C THR A 52 25.13 1.74 11.28
N SER A 53 23.81 1.67 11.41
CA SER A 53 23.01 0.54 10.94
C SER A 53 21.59 0.98 10.64
N TYR A 54 20.97 0.41 9.61
CA TYR A 54 19.52 0.40 9.53
C TYR A 54 18.95 -0.55 10.61
N PRO A 55 17.72 -0.28 11.12
CA PRO A 55 17.04 -1.19 12.03
C PRO A 55 16.93 -2.60 11.40
N SER A 56 17.43 -3.60 12.11
CA SER A 56 17.43 -4.99 11.63
C SER A 56 17.20 -5.94 12.79
N ALA A 57 16.31 -6.92 12.58
CA ALA A 57 16.03 -7.97 13.57
C ALA A 57 17.24 -8.88 13.85
N LYS A 58 18.26 -8.84 12.98
CA LYS A 58 19.50 -9.61 13.13
C LYS A 58 20.54 -8.90 14.00
N PHE A 59 20.29 -7.65 14.38
CA PHE A 59 21.23 -6.87 15.17
C PHE A 59 21.21 -7.35 16.64
N PRO A 60 22.36 -7.57 17.29
CA PRO A 60 22.40 -8.17 18.63
C PRO A 60 21.68 -7.32 19.69
N VAL A 61 20.86 -7.99 20.51
CA VAL A 61 20.03 -7.33 21.52
C VAL A 61 20.87 -6.78 22.67
N SER A 62 21.96 -7.45 23.04
CA SER A 62 22.91 -7.02 24.08
C SER A 62 23.54 -5.65 23.78
N LEU A 63 24.03 -5.48 22.56
CA LEU A 63 24.58 -4.22 22.03
C LEU A 63 23.53 -3.11 22.06
N LEU A 64 22.30 -3.42 21.66
CA LEU A 64 21.20 -2.47 21.76
C LEU A 64 20.90 -2.16 23.22
N GLN A 65 20.82 -3.12 24.13
CA GLN A 65 20.46 -2.84 25.53
C GLN A 65 21.50 -1.96 26.24
N LYS A 66 22.79 -2.27 26.09
CA LYS A 66 23.89 -1.59 26.77
C LYS A 66 24.37 -0.31 26.06
N GLY A 67 24.08 -0.16 24.77
CA GLY A 67 24.49 0.99 23.96
C GLY A 67 23.55 2.19 24.03
N VAL A 68 24.10 3.38 23.73
CA VAL A 68 23.31 4.59 23.47
C VAL A 68 22.78 4.54 22.04
N LYS A 69 21.46 4.68 21.86
CA LYS A 69 20.83 4.70 20.53
C LYS A 69 20.56 6.14 20.14
N MET A 70 20.95 6.49 18.92
CA MET A 70 20.54 7.72 18.27
C MET A 70 19.88 7.36 16.95
N THR A 71 18.62 7.76 16.78
CA THR A 71 17.89 7.59 15.54
C THR A 71 17.94 8.90 14.76
N ASN A 72 18.53 8.86 13.56
CA ASN A 72 18.45 9.96 12.62
C ASN A 72 17.30 9.67 11.66
N GLU A 73 16.20 10.39 11.81
CA GLU A 73 15.07 10.32 10.91
C GLU A 73 15.12 11.53 9.96
N PRO A 74 14.84 11.35 8.66
CA PRO A 74 14.74 12.48 7.75
C PRO A 74 13.66 13.43 8.28
N PRO A 75 13.90 14.75 8.23
CA PRO A 75 12.95 15.70 8.77
C PRO A 75 11.63 15.58 8.01
N THR A 76 10.53 15.48 8.75
CA THR A 76 9.20 15.38 8.15
C THR A 76 8.67 16.77 7.80
N GLY A 77 7.83 16.83 6.77
CA GLY A 77 7.19 18.07 6.33
C GLY A 77 7.74 18.62 5.02
N LEU A 78 6.85 19.26 4.25
CA LEU A 78 7.16 19.80 2.92
C LEU A 78 8.25 20.87 3.01
N GLN A 79 8.16 21.76 4.00
CA GLN A 79 9.17 22.80 4.25
C GLN A 79 10.58 22.22 4.39
N ASN A 80 10.77 21.22 5.25
CA ASN A 80 12.10 20.66 5.51
C ASN A 80 12.65 19.88 4.31
N ASN A 81 11.77 19.16 3.60
CA ASN A 81 12.15 18.46 2.38
C ASN A 81 12.60 19.44 1.30
N LEU A 82 11.83 20.51 1.05
CA LEU A 82 12.19 21.54 0.09
C LEU A 82 13.49 22.25 0.48
N LEU A 83 13.66 22.63 1.76
CA LEU A 83 14.91 23.24 2.22
C LEU A 83 16.10 22.34 1.99
N LYS A 84 15.95 21.03 2.25
CA LYS A 84 17.02 20.06 2.02
C LYS A 84 17.40 19.99 0.54
N SER A 85 16.44 19.94 -0.37
CA SER A 85 16.68 19.93 -1.82
C SER A 85 17.33 21.23 -2.33
N TYR A 86 17.02 22.38 -1.74
CA TYR A 86 17.67 23.66 -2.09
C TYR A 86 19.07 23.82 -1.46
N ILE A 87 19.37 23.08 -0.40
CA ILE A 87 20.69 23.09 0.27
C ILE A 87 21.61 22.01 -0.30
N SER A 88 21.07 20.98 -0.94
CA SER A 88 21.87 19.93 -1.58
C SER A 88 22.56 20.43 -2.85
N ASP A 89 23.72 19.84 -3.14
CA ASP A 89 24.36 20.00 -4.45
C ASP A 89 23.51 19.27 -5.50
N PRO A 90 23.39 19.77 -6.75
CA PRO A 90 24.10 20.91 -7.34
C PRO A 90 23.43 22.29 -7.14
N VAL A 91 22.21 22.35 -6.62
CA VAL A 91 21.37 23.58 -6.53
C VAL A 91 22.00 24.68 -5.68
N LYS A 92 22.75 24.29 -4.65
CA LYS A 92 23.47 25.23 -3.77
C LYS A 92 24.53 26.06 -4.50
N ASN A 93 25.08 25.57 -5.61
CA ASN A 93 26.15 26.26 -6.31
C ASN A 93 25.59 27.43 -7.15
N PRO A 94 26.02 28.68 -6.92
CA PRO A 94 25.51 29.84 -7.67
C PRO A 94 25.74 29.70 -9.17
N GLU A 95 26.90 29.19 -9.59
CA GLU A 95 27.22 28.94 -11.00
C GLU A 95 26.30 27.91 -11.68
N PHE A 96 25.78 26.95 -10.90
CA PHE A 96 24.83 25.96 -11.41
C PHE A 96 23.40 26.53 -11.43
N TYR A 97 23.04 27.29 -10.39
CA TYR A 97 21.73 27.94 -10.27
C TYR A 97 21.50 29.00 -11.36
N GLU A 98 22.55 29.77 -11.69
CA GLU A 98 22.56 30.79 -12.74
C GLU A 98 22.96 30.22 -14.13
N GLY A 99 23.23 28.92 -14.24
CA GLY A 99 23.74 28.26 -15.44
C GLY A 99 22.77 28.14 -16.62
N CYS A 100 21.60 28.78 -16.55
CA CYS A 100 20.59 28.86 -17.61
C CYS A 100 20.21 30.33 -17.89
N PRO A 101 21.10 31.14 -18.51
CA PRO A 101 20.90 32.59 -18.63
C PRO A 101 19.70 33.02 -19.50
N GLU A 102 19.25 32.20 -20.47
CA GLU A 102 18.10 32.53 -21.34
C GLU A 102 16.76 32.02 -20.79
N HIS A 103 16.77 31.07 -19.84
CA HIS A 103 15.59 30.38 -19.32
C HIS A 103 15.59 30.26 -17.79
N GLU A 104 16.24 31.17 -17.08
CA GLU A 104 16.39 31.19 -15.62
C GLU A 104 15.03 31.06 -14.90
N SER A 105 14.01 31.79 -15.38
CA SER A 105 12.65 31.73 -14.85
C SER A 105 11.95 30.38 -15.06
N MET A 106 12.30 29.64 -16.11
CA MET A 106 11.77 28.29 -16.36
C MET A 106 12.44 27.27 -15.45
N PHE A 107 13.78 27.31 -15.36
CA PHE A 107 14.56 26.40 -14.53
C PHE A 107 14.19 26.50 -13.04
N VAL A 108 14.16 27.72 -12.49
CA VAL A 108 13.91 27.96 -11.06
C VAL A 108 12.50 27.55 -10.64
N ARG A 109 11.49 27.76 -11.49
CA ARG A 109 10.09 27.43 -11.17
C ARG A 109 9.80 25.94 -11.22
N LEU A 110 10.51 25.19 -12.07
CA LEU A 110 10.35 23.75 -12.19
C LEU A 110 11.09 22.97 -11.07
N LEU A 111 12.06 23.60 -10.40
CA LEU A 111 12.85 23.00 -9.32
C LEU A 111 12.05 22.67 -8.03
N TYR A 112 10.88 23.32 -7.84
CA TYR A 112 10.08 23.26 -6.60
C TYR A 112 9.35 21.91 -6.33
N GLY A 113 9.59 20.85 -7.10
CA GLY A 113 8.73 19.64 -7.11
C GLY A 113 9.38 18.27 -6.84
N PHE A 114 10.66 18.17 -6.46
CA PHE A 114 11.40 16.90 -6.51
C PHE A 114 11.87 16.34 -5.16
N ASN A 115 12.21 15.03 -5.13
CA ASN A 115 12.61 14.27 -3.94
C ASN A 115 14.02 13.63 -4.10
N ASP A 116 14.73 13.48 -2.99
CA ASP A 116 16.19 13.34 -2.83
C ASP A 116 16.90 12.25 -3.65
N SER A 117 16.27 11.08 -3.89
CA SER A 117 17.04 9.91 -4.33
C SER A 117 17.34 9.82 -5.84
N ASP A 118 16.69 10.64 -6.66
CA ASP A 118 16.96 10.85 -8.09
C ASP A 118 16.92 12.35 -8.46
N PHE A 119 16.94 13.22 -7.44
CA PHE A 119 16.83 14.66 -7.60
C PHE A 119 17.99 15.20 -8.43
N ASP A 120 19.21 14.87 -8.05
CA ASP A 120 20.42 15.43 -8.65
C ASP A 120 20.48 15.16 -10.16
N ILE A 121 20.12 13.94 -10.58
CA ILE A 121 20.06 13.54 -12.00
C ILE A 121 18.93 14.29 -12.71
N SER A 122 17.75 14.36 -12.09
CA SER A 122 16.58 15.03 -12.68
C SER A 122 16.82 16.53 -12.87
N VAL A 123 17.52 17.18 -11.94
CA VAL A 123 17.89 18.60 -12.04
C VAL A 123 18.97 18.84 -13.09
N GLN A 124 19.96 17.96 -13.19
CA GLN A 124 20.96 18.04 -14.26
C GLN A 124 20.30 17.87 -15.65
N GLN A 125 19.41 16.89 -15.80
CA GLN A 125 18.63 16.70 -17.02
C GLN A 125 17.76 17.93 -17.32
N LEU A 126 17.09 18.49 -16.30
CA LEU A 126 16.32 19.72 -16.44
C LEU A 126 17.17 20.86 -17.00
N GLN A 127 18.36 21.08 -16.46
CA GLN A 127 19.28 22.12 -16.93
C GLN A 127 19.73 21.88 -18.39
N MET A 128 20.09 20.64 -18.73
CA MET A 128 20.50 20.26 -20.08
C MET A 128 19.41 20.52 -21.12
N PHE A 129 18.20 20.02 -20.88
CA PHE A 129 17.10 20.12 -21.86
C PHE A 129 16.54 21.53 -22.02
N ILE A 130 16.55 22.33 -20.94
CA ILE A 130 16.16 23.74 -21.01
C ILE A 130 17.17 24.55 -21.86
N ASN A 131 18.47 24.20 -21.80
CA ASN A 131 19.48 24.87 -22.61
C ASN A 131 19.49 24.42 -24.09
N GLU A 132 18.99 23.22 -24.38
CA GLU A 132 18.97 22.64 -25.73
C GLU A 132 17.67 22.92 -26.50
N SER A 133 16.54 23.15 -25.83
CA SER A 133 15.22 23.29 -26.49
C SER A 133 14.27 24.26 -25.78
N ASP A 134 13.46 24.98 -26.57
CA ASP A 134 12.47 25.94 -26.07
C ASP A 134 11.22 25.29 -25.43
N GLU A 135 10.88 24.04 -25.80
CA GLU A 135 9.73 23.28 -25.27
C GLU A 135 10.12 21.88 -24.75
N PRO A 136 10.85 21.77 -23.63
CA PRO A 136 11.36 20.49 -23.14
C PRO A 136 10.33 19.64 -22.38
N TYR A 137 9.08 20.08 -22.23
CA TYR A 137 8.13 19.53 -21.25
C TYR A 137 7.78 18.05 -21.44
N GLU A 138 7.53 17.61 -22.67
CA GLU A 138 7.16 16.21 -22.95
C GLU A 138 8.35 15.27 -22.69
N ALA A 139 9.53 15.66 -23.16
CA ALA A 139 10.77 14.91 -22.93
C ALA A 139 11.11 14.83 -21.43
N LEU A 140 10.99 15.95 -20.70
CA LEU A 140 11.21 15.99 -19.25
C LEU A 140 10.17 15.17 -18.49
N SER A 141 8.90 15.24 -18.86
CA SER A 141 7.84 14.44 -18.23
C SER A 141 8.10 12.95 -18.42
N TYR A 142 8.57 12.54 -19.60
CA TYR A 142 8.92 11.15 -19.87
C TYR A 142 10.18 10.72 -19.10
N LEU A 143 11.28 11.47 -19.19
CA LEU A 143 12.53 11.10 -18.52
C LEU A 143 12.39 11.08 -17.01
N ILE A 144 11.77 12.10 -16.43
CA ILE A 144 11.65 12.20 -14.99
C ILE A 144 10.54 11.25 -14.50
N GLY A 145 9.38 11.23 -15.18
CA GLY A 145 8.21 10.46 -14.77
C GLY A 145 8.31 8.95 -15.06
N GLU A 146 8.68 8.56 -16.28
CA GLU A 146 8.76 7.15 -16.69
C GLU A 146 10.12 6.52 -16.39
N CYS A 147 11.24 7.24 -16.65
CA CYS A 147 12.58 6.65 -16.51
C CYS A 147 13.15 6.76 -15.09
N ASN A 148 13.28 7.97 -14.54
CA ASN A 148 13.94 8.18 -13.24
C ASN A 148 13.06 7.65 -12.10
N TYR A 149 11.91 8.29 -11.86
CA TYR A 149 11.00 7.88 -10.79
C TYR A 149 10.20 6.64 -11.19
N GLY A 150 9.70 6.57 -12.44
CA GLY A 150 8.92 5.45 -12.95
C GLY A 150 9.71 4.14 -13.06
N GLY A 151 11.02 4.20 -13.30
CA GLY A 151 11.88 3.01 -13.37
C GLY A 151 12.06 2.29 -12.03
N ARG A 152 11.77 2.96 -10.91
CA ARG A 152 11.76 2.36 -9.56
C ARG A 152 10.40 1.80 -9.16
N VAL A 153 9.36 2.13 -9.92
CA VAL A 153 7.97 1.78 -9.63
C VAL A 153 7.53 0.64 -10.53
N THR A 154 7.07 -0.44 -9.90
CA THR A 154 6.65 -1.65 -10.61
C THR A 154 5.18 -1.62 -11.03
N ASP A 155 4.33 -0.83 -10.37
CA ASP A 155 2.89 -0.74 -10.69
C ASP A 155 2.64 0.41 -11.68
N ASP A 156 1.92 0.11 -12.76
CA ASP A 156 1.56 1.09 -13.78
C ASP A 156 0.61 2.17 -13.23
N TRP A 157 -0.22 1.84 -12.23
CA TRP A 157 -1.11 2.82 -11.59
C TRP A 157 -0.34 3.86 -10.79
N ASP A 158 0.73 3.44 -10.11
CA ASP A 158 1.61 4.35 -9.36
C ASP A 158 2.43 5.21 -10.33
N ARG A 159 2.84 4.66 -11.48
CA ARG A 159 3.52 5.43 -12.53
C ARG A 159 2.59 6.49 -13.13
N ARG A 160 1.34 6.13 -13.42
CA ARG A 160 0.28 7.07 -13.86
C ARG A 160 0.11 8.21 -12.86
N LEU A 161 0.15 7.92 -11.56
CA LEU A 161 0.09 8.93 -10.51
C LEU A 161 1.30 9.88 -10.57
N ILE A 162 2.51 9.34 -10.67
CA ILE A 162 3.75 10.15 -10.76
C ILE A 162 3.68 11.12 -11.95
N VAL A 163 3.34 10.62 -13.14
CA VAL A 163 3.23 11.45 -14.35
C VAL A 163 2.14 12.53 -14.18
N THR A 164 1.02 12.18 -13.56
CA THR A 164 -0.07 13.14 -13.30
C THR A 164 0.33 14.22 -12.31
N VAL A 165 1.05 13.87 -11.25
CA VAL A 165 1.59 14.84 -10.28
C VAL A 165 2.62 15.73 -10.95
N LEU A 166 3.54 15.16 -11.75
CA LEU A 166 4.55 15.92 -12.48
C LEU A 166 3.93 16.91 -13.47
N ALA A 167 2.82 16.59 -14.12
CA ALA A 167 2.14 17.50 -15.04
C ALA A 167 1.64 18.81 -14.39
N ASP A 168 1.38 18.82 -13.08
CA ASP A 168 1.01 20.04 -12.35
C ASP A 168 2.21 21.00 -12.19
N TYR A 169 3.43 20.47 -12.18
CA TYR A 169 4.69 21.22 -12.01
C TYR A 169 5.39 21.50 -13.35
N LEU A 170 5.49 20.50 -14.23
CA LEU A 170 6.12 20.60 -15.55
C LEU A 170 5.09 21.04 -16.60
N ASN A 171 4.77 22.33 -16.63
CA ASN A 171 3.89 22.87 -17.67
C ASN A 171 4.24 24.32 -18.07
N PRO A 172 3.81 24.78 -19.26
CA PRO A 172 4.01 26.17 -19.69
C PRO A 172 3.30 27.21 -18.80
N ARG A 173 2.27 26.79 -18.03
CA ARG A 173 1.48 27.69 -17.18
C ARG A 173 2.27 28.16 -15.95
N VAL A 174 3.11 27.29 -15.41
CA VAL A 174 4.02 27.58 -14.28
C VAL A 174 5.01 28.69 -14.66
N VAL A 175 5.53 28.68 -15.89
CA VAL A 175 6.46 29.71 -16.38
C VAL A 175 5.75 31.00 -16.75
N SER A 176 4.60 30.91 -17.43
CA SER A 176 3.88 32.10 -17.92
C SER A 176 3.10 32.86 -16.85
N LYS A 177 2.59 32.19 -15.81
CA LYS A 177 1.81 32.84 -14.75
C LYS A 177 2.66 33.16 -13.53
N MET A 178 2.83 34.45 -13.23
CA MET A 178 3.51 34.89 -12.00
C MET A 178 2.79 34.43 -10.72
N ASN A 179 1.45 34.44 -10.70
CA ASN A 179 0.65 33.99 -9.54
C ASN A 179 0.18 32.54 -9.69
N TYR A 180 1.06 31.64 -10.12
CA TYR A 180 0.72 30.22 -10.17
C TYR A 180 0.71 29.66 -8.74
N SER A 181 -0.39 29.00 -8.37
CA SER A 181 -0.55 28.33 -7.09
C SER A 181 -0.66 26.83 -7.31
N PHE A 182 0.18 26.06 -6.62
CA PHE A 182 0.22 24.60 -6.73
C PHE A 182 -0.94 23.93 -5.98
N SER A 183 -1.55 24.61 -5.01
CA SER A 183 -2.67 24.06 -4.25
C SER A 183 -3.73 25.11 -3.94
N LYS A 184 -5.01 24.69 -3.99
CA LYS A 184 -6.16 25.51 -3.61
C LYS A 184 -6.23 25.79 -2.09
N ALA A 185 -5.41 25.11 -1.28
CA ALA A 185 -5.44 25.19 0.17
C ALA A 185 -4.97 26.54 0.74
N GLY A 186 -4.15 27.29 0.00
CA GLY A 186 -3.66 28.60 0.45
C GLY A 186 -2.75 29.29 -0.54
N THR A 187 -2.69 30.63 -0.46
CA THR A 187 -1.83 31.47 -1.31
C THR A 187 -0.34 31.30 -1.02
N CYS A 188 0.03 30.74 0.13
CA CYS A 188 1.42 30.45 0.51
C CYS A 188 2.04 29.28 -0.27
N TYR A 189 1.25 28.50 -1.02
CA TYR A 189 1.73 27.42 -1.88
C TYR A 189 1.92 27.87 -3.33
N GLY A 190 2.20 29.16 -3.53
CA GLY A 190 2.52 29.75 -4.83
C GLY A 190 4.02 29.88 -5.06
N LEU A 191 4.39 30.34 -6.24
CA LEU A 191 5.76 30.75 -6.52
C LEU A 191 6.05 32.14 -5.92
N PRO A 192 7.26 32.40 -5.43
CA PRO A 192 7.68 33.74 -5.03
C PRO A 192 7.80 34.66 -6.27
N GLU A 193 7.64 35.97 -6.07
CA GLU A 193 7.68 36.97 -7.15
C GLU A 193 9.10 37.16 -7.74
N ASN A 194 10.13 36.95 -6.92
CA ASN A 194 11.54 37.10 -7.31
C ASN A 194 12.20 35.75 -7.55
N ASN A 195 13.03 35.66 -8.59
CA ASN A 195 13.72 34.43 -9.00
C ASN A 195 15.02 34.14 -8.23
N ASP A 196 15.37 34.96 -7.23
CA ASP A 196 16.62 34.78 -6.50
C ASP A 196 16.58 33.57 -5.55
N TYR A 197 17.70 32.87 -5.43
CA TYR A 197 17.88 31.76 -4.47
C TYR A 197 17.50 32.16 -3.03
N THR A 198 17.87 33.37 -2.61
CA THR A 198 17.57 33.91 -1.28
C THR A 198 16.07 34.16 -1.07
N SER A 199 15.36 34.57 -2.12
CA SER A 199 13.93 34.78 -2.11
C SER A 199 13.18 33.44 -1.99
N TYR A 200 13.59 32.43 -2.75
CA TYR A 200 13.04 31.06 -2.65
C TYR A 200 13.28 30.43 -1.28
N THR A 201 14.50 30.51 -0.76
CA THR A 201 14.81 29.95 0.56
C THR A 201 14.07 30.66 1.69
N THR A 202 13.84 31.97 1.58
CA THR A 202 13.04 32.73 2.55
C THR A 202 11.57 32.32 2.46
N HIS A 203 11.02 32.22 1.25
CA HIS A 203 9.64 31.78 1.04
C HIS A 203 9.39 30.36 1.59
N ILE A 204 10.31 29.42 1.36
CA ILE A 204 10.20 28.06 1.92
C ILE A 204 10.22 28.09 3.45
N ARG A 205 10.99 28.98 4.08
CA ARG A 205 11.00 29.15 5.55
C ARG A 205 9.71 29.75 6.11
N GLU A 206 8.95 30.48 5.32
CA GLU A 206 7.65 31.04 5.71
C GLU A 206 6.50 30.02 5.64
N LEU A 207 6.72 28.87 4.99
CA LEU A 207 5.73 27.81 4.93
C LEU A 207 5.36 27.29 6.35
N PRO A 208 4.08 26.97 6.61
CA PRO A 208 3.67 26.43 7.90
C PRO A 208 4.27 25.03 8.13
N GLN A 209 4.55 24.65 9.37
CA GLN A 209 5.10 23.30 9.64
C GLN A 209 4.09 22.17 9.41
N ILE A 210 2.79 22.45 9.59
CA ILE A 210 1.71 21.48 9.38
C ILE A 210 0.97 21.87 8.11
N HIS A 211 0.94 20.96 7.15
CA HIS A 211 0.26 21.16 5.87
C HIS A 211 -1.01 20.30 5.80
N PRO A 212 -2.11 20.82 5.23
CA PRO A 212 -3.28 20.02 4.96
C PRO A 212 -2.99 18.99 3.85
N PRO A 213 -3.63 17.80 3.88
CA PRO A 213 -3.42 16.75 2.87
C PRO A 213 -3.69 17.22 1.42
N GLU A 214 -4.53 18.24 1.24
CA GLU A 214 -4.86 18.82 -0.06
C GLU A 214 -3.64 19.38 -0.82
N VAL A 215 -2.57 19.76 -0.11
CA VAL A 215 -1.31 20.22 -0.72
C VAL A 215 -0.66 19.10 -1.53
N PHE A 216 -0.83 17.85 -1.10
CA PHE A 216 -0.32 16.67 -1.80
C PHE A 216 -1.31 16.10 -2.82
N GLY A 217 -2.43 16.80 -3.08
CA GLY A 217 -3.49 16.28 -3.95
C GLY A 217 -4.36 15.21 -3.28
N LEU A 218 -4.23 14.98 -1.97
CA LEU A 218 -5.03 14.03 -1.20
C LEU A 218 -6.29 14.67 -0.60
N HIS A 219 -7.31 13.86 -0.32
CA HIS A 219 -8.51 14.31 0.38
C HIS A 219 -8.21 14.64 1.85
N THR A 220 -8.95 15.56 2.47
CA THR A 220 -8.77 15.95 3.88
C THR A 220 -8.86 14.78 4.87
N ASN A 221 -9.71 13.79 4.56
CA ASN A 221 -9.86 12.57 5.35
C ASN A 221 -8.56 11.75 5.47
N ALA A 222 -7.60 11.91 4.55
CA ALA A 222 -6.31 11.22 4.64
C ALA A 222 -5.54 11.58 5.92
N GLY A 223 -5.71 12.80 6.43
CA GLY A 223 -5.14 13.21 7.72
C GLY A 223 -5.68 12.38 8.88
N ILE A 224 -6.98 12.08 8.88
CA ILE A 224 -7.64 11.24 9.90
C ILE A 224 -7.09 9.81 9.84
N THR A 225 -6.95 9.24 8.64
CA THR A 225 -6.41 7.89 8.46
C THR A 225 -4.97 7.79 8.99
N ARG A 226 -4.13 8.78 8.69
CA ARG A 226 -2.76 8.86 9.23
C ARG A 226 -2.75 8.88 10.76
N ASP A 227 -3.57 9.73 11.35
CA ASP A 227 -3.61 9.90 12.81
C ASP A 227 -4.14 8.63 13.51
N LEU A 228 -5.10 7.93 12.89
CA LEU A 228 -5.60 6.64 13.36
C LEU A 228 -4.53 5.55 13.28
N GLN A 229 -3.76 5.49 12.19
CA GLN A 229 -2.64 4.55 12.05
C GLN A 229 -1.55 4.80 13.10
N ASN A 230 -1.16 6.07 13.31
CA ASN A 230 -0.19 6.45 14.34
C ASN A 230 -0.68 6.09 15.75
N SER A 231 -1.96 6.30 16.02
CA SER A 231 -2.58 5.94 17.30
C SER A 231 -2.57 4.43 17.53
N ASN A 232 -2.93 3.64 16.51
CA ASN A 232 -2.88 2.18 16.58
C ASN A 232 -1.46 1.65 16.76
N LEU A 233 -0.47 2.25 16.09
CA LEU A 233 0.94 1.91 16.25
C LEU A 233 1.40 2.18 17.69
N LEU A 234 1.04 3.34 18.25
CA LEU A 234 1.36 3.72 19.62
C LEU A 234 0.73 2.73 20.62
N LEU A 235 -0.57 2.48 20.51
CA LEU A 235 -1.29 1.55 21.40
C LEU A 235 -0.71 0.14 21.32
N THR A 236 -0.42 -0.35 20.11
CA THR A 236 0.20 -1.67 19.92
C THR A 236 1.60 -1.73 20.54
N SER A 237 2.37 -0.65 20.43
CA SER A 237 3.70 -0.56 21.04
C SER A 237 3.62 -0.53 22.57
N VAL A 238 2.64 0.18 23.13
CA VAL A 238 2.37 0.21 24.58
C VAL A 238 1.95 -1.16 25.08
N LEU A 239 1.07 -1.87 24.37
CA LEU A 239 0.69 -3.25 24.72
C LEU A 239 1.89 -4.20 24.74
N LYS A 240 2.78 -4.09 23.74
CA LYS A 240 4.03 -4.87 23.72
C LYS A 240 4.95 -4.52 24.89
N ALA A 241 5.03 -3.24 25.27
CA ALA A 241 5.87 -2.78 26.37
C ALA A 241 5.34 -3.20 27.76
N TYR A 242 4.01 -3.27 27.92
CA TYR A 242 3.39 -3.72 29.17
C TYR A 242 3.64 -5.22 29.45
N GLY A 243 4.10 -5.95 28.44
CA GLY A 243 4.26 -7.40 28.46
C GLY A 243 2.91 -8.08 28.25
N GLU A 244 2.89 -9.09 27.39
CA GLU A 244 1.84 -10.10 27.44
C GLU A 244 2.00 -10.84 28.77
N THR A 245 1.45 -10.30 29.86
CA THR A 245 1.27 -11.08 31.08
C THR A 245 0.42 -12.27 30.68
N ALA A 246 1.07 -13.43 30.52
CA ALA A 246 0.42 -14.71 30.31
C ALA A 246 -0.66 -14.84 31.38
N SER A 247 -1.91 -14.65 30.97
CA SER A 247 -3.06 -14.77 31.84
C SER A 247 -3.13 -16.23 32.26
N GLY A 248 -2.62 -16.53 33.45
CA GLY A 248 -2.65 -17.83 34.10
C GLY A 248 -4.06 -18.24 34.50
N GLY A 249 -4.91 -18.49 33.50
CA GLY A 249 -6.32 -18.86 33.62
C GLY A 249 -6.74 -19.90 32.59
N GLY A 250 -5.90 -20.92 32.34
CA GLY A 250 -6.12 -21.93 31.30
C GLY A 250 -7.49 -22.62 31.35
N GLY A 251 -8.07 -22.81 32.54
CA GLY A 251 -9.34 -23.54 32.68
C GLY A 251 -10.58 -22.83 32.11
N GLU A 252 -10.59 -21.50 32.06
CA GLU A 252 -11.74 -20.73 31.54
C GLU A 252 -11.56 -20.40 30.05
N THR A 253 -10.32 -20.13 29.64
CA THR A 253 -9.94 -19.94 28.23
C THR A 253 -10.18 -21.20 27.40
N ASP A 254 -9.90 -22.39 27.96
CA ASP A 254 -10.07 -23.66 27.25
C ASP A 254 -11.55 -23.98 27.00
N LYS A 255 -12.43 -23.67 27.97
CA LYS A 255 -13.88 -23.82 27.81
C LYS A 255 -14.41 -22.88 26.73
N TYR A 256 -13.99 -21.61 26.76
CA TYR A 256 -14.37 -20.64 25.74
C TYR A 256 -13.92 -21.08 24.35
N MET A 257 -12.66 -21.53 24.21
CA MET A 257 -12.11 -22.01 22.95
C MET A 257 -12.83 -23.26 22.43
N MET A 258 -13.25 -24.15 23.32
CA MET A 258 -14.03 -25.32 22.95
C MET A 258 -15.42 -24.95 22.42
N ILE A 259 -16.10 -23.99 23.06
CA ILE A 259 -17.39 -23.46 22.61
C ILE A 259 -17.24 -22.75 21.27
N LEU A 260 -16.23 -21.88 21.13
CA LEU A 260 -15.95 -21.16 19.88
C LEU A 260 -15.69 -22.12 18.72
N CYS A 261 -14.83 -23.14 18.92
CA CYS A 261 -14.59 -24.15 17.90
C CYS A 261 -15.85 -24.91 17.51
N ALA A 262 -16.73 -25.21 18.48
CA ALA A 262 -17.98 -25.92 18.22
C ALA A 262 -19.00 -25.06 17.45
N ASP A 263 -19.15 -23.79 17.81
CA ASP A 263 -20.01 -22.83 17.09
C ASP A 263 -19.53 -22.67 15.65
N LEU A 264 -18.21 -22.44 15.45
CA LEU A 264 -17.64 -22.33 14.11
C LEU A 264 -17.87 -23.59 13.27
N LEU A 265 -17.63 -24.79 13.82
CA LEU A 265 -17.88 -26.05 13.13
C LEU A 265 -19.36 -26.23 12.75
N SER A 266 -20.29 -25.75 13.58
CA SER A 266 -21.74 -25.87 13.32
C SER A 266 -22.23 -24.98 12.18
N ARG A 267 -21.55 -23.86 11.92
CA ARG A 267 -21.91 -22.90 10.87
C ARG A 267 -21.29 -23.21 9.51
N LEU A 268 -20.26 -24.06 9.47
CA LEU A 268 -19.57 -24.37 8.22
C LEU A 268 -20.46 -25.18 7.27
N PRO A 269 -20.60 -24.77 6.00
CA PRO A 269 -21.36 -25.54 5.02
C PRO A 269 -20.72 -26.90 4.71
N LYS A 270 -21.52 -27.80 4.15
CA LYS A 270 -21.01 -29.08 3.64
C LYS A 270 -20.12 -28.85 2.41
N PRO A 271 -19.07 -29.66 2.21
CA PRO A 271 -18.24 -29.59 1.02
C PRO A 271 -19.06 -29.92 -0.23
N PHE A 272 -18.68 -29.32 -1.37
CA PHE A 272 -19.29 -29.59 -2.66
C PHE A 272 -18.95 -30.99 -3.16
N ASP A 273 -19.89 -31.62 -3.85
CA ASP A 273 -19.64 -32.87 -4.57
C ASP A 273 -18.99 -32.58 -5.93
N LEU A 274 -17.67 -32.81 -6.01
CA LEU A 274 -16.89 -32.53 -7.19
C LEU A 274 -17.21 -33.48 -8.36
N GLU A 275 -17.67 -34.70 -8.06
CA GLU A 275 -18.02 -35.68 -9.11
C GLU A 275 -19.26 -35.20 -9.86
N LEU A 276 -20.32 -34.86 -9.12
CA LEU A 276 -21.54 -34.28 -9.70
C LEU A 276 -21.26 -32.96 -10.44
N ALA A 277 -20.37 -32.12 -9.89
CA ALA A 277 -19.99 -30.86 -10.54
C ALA A 277 -19.29 -31.08 -11.88
N SER A 278 -18.35 -32.04 -11.95
CA SER A 278 -17.64 -32.36 -13.19
C SER A 278 -18.52 -32.99 -14.27
N VAL A 279 -19.57 -33.71 -13.87
CA VAL A 279 -20.55 -34.30 -14.80
C VAL A 279 -21.48 -33.23 -15.35
N LYS A 280 -21.96 -32.31 -14.49
CA LYS A 280 -22.86 -31.22 -14.89
C LYS A 280 -22.14 -30.17 -15.75
N TYR A 281 -20.88 -29.88 -15.43
CA TYR A 281 -20.07 -28.88 -16.12
C TYR A 281 -18.76 -29.51 -16.63
N PRO A 282 -18.81 -30.19 -17.79
CA PRO A 282 -17.63 -30.84 -18.36
C PRO A 282 -16.59 -29.81 -18.84
N VAL A 283 -15.35 -30.28 -18.97
CA VAL A 283 -14.24 -29.49 -19.50
C VAL A 283 -14.42 -29.35 -21.01
N GLU A 284 -15.00 -28.24 -21.45
CA GLU A 284 -15.16 -27.89 -22.86
C GLU A 284 -14.30 -26.68 -23.23
N TYR A 285 -13.73 -26.71 -24.44
CA TYR A 285 -12.92 -25.60 -24.97
C TYR A 285 -13.75 -24.34 -25.23
N THR A 286 -15.02 -24.53 -25.62
CA THR A 286 -15.98 -23.46 -25.92
C THR A 286 -16.49 -22.74 -24.67
N GLU A 287 -16.39 -23.36 -23.50
CA GLU A 287 -16.94 -22.83 -22.25
C GLU A 287 -15.93 -22.94 -21.10
N SER A 288 -15.04 -21.95 -21.02
CA SER A 288 -14.00 -21.88 -19.99
C SER A 288 -14.56 -21.73 -18.57
N MET A 289 -15.73 -21.10 -18.41
CA MET A 289 -16.36 -20.86 -17.11
C MET A 289 -16.69 -22.15 -16.34
N ASN A 290 -17.01 -23.24 -17.05
CA ASN A 290 -17.26 -24.55 -16.45
C ASN A 290 -16.02 -25.05 -15.68
N THR A 291 -14.84 -24.90 -16.31
CA THR A 291 -13.57 -25.28 -15.68
C THR A 291 -13.25 -24.42 -14.46
N VAL A 292 -13.56 -23.11 -14.53
CA VAL A 292 -13.35 -22.18 -13.42
C VAL A 292 -14.22 -22.56 -12.22
N LEU A 293 -15.51 -22.84 -12.44
CA LEU A 293 -16.43 -23.22 -11.36
C LEU A 293 -15.95 -24.48 -10.62
N VAL A 294 -15.59 -25.54 -11.35
CA VAL A 294 -15.11 -26.80 -10.76
C VAL A 294 -13.78 -26.59 -10.01
N GLN A 295 -12.88 -25.76 -10.55
CA GLN A 295 -11.62 -25.42 -9.87
C GLN A 295 -11.83 -24.60 -8.60
N GLU A 296 -12.71 -23.60 -8.63
CA GLU A 296 -13.04 -22.79 -7.45
C GLU A 296 -13.71 -23.65 -6.38
N MET A 297 -14.68 -24.50 -6.74
CA MET A 297 -15.28 -25.47 -5.81
C MET A 297 -14.23 -26.38 -5.16
N SER A 298 -13.27 -26.87 -5.92
CA SER A 298 -12.15 -27.67 -5.40
C SER A 298 -11.27 -26.89 -4.42
N ARG A 299 -10.97 -25.61 -4.71
CA ARG A 299 -10.21 -24.72 -3.81
C ARG A 299 -10.95 -24.46 -2.50
N PHE A 300 -12.25 -24.14 -2.55
CA PHE A 300 -13.07 -23.94 -1.35
C PHE A 300 -13.23 -25.24 -0.54
N ASN A 301 -13.34 -26.39 -1.19
CA ASN A 301 -13.33 -27.69 -0.50
C ASN A 301 -12.01 -27.95 0.24
N LYS A 302 -10.87 -27.62 -0.38
CA LYS A 302 -9.56 -27.70 0.28
C LYS A 302 -9.51 -26.79 1.50
N LEU A 303 -9.99 -25.55 1.39
CA LEU A 303 -10.07 -24.59 2.49
C LEU A 303 -10.96 -25.11 3.63
N LEU A 304 -12.18 -25.57 3.33
CA LEU A 304 -13.11 -26.15 4.30
C LEU A 304 -12.50 -27.34 5.04
N ARG A 305 -11.76 -28.20 4.34
CA ARG A 305 -11.05 -29.33 4.95
C ARG A 305 -9.95 -28.88 5.92
N VAL A 306 -9.19 -27.85 5.56
CA VAL A 306 -8.14 -27.28 6.44
C VAL A 306 -8.77 -26.62 7.67
N VAL A 307 -9.83 -25.82 7.50
CA VAL A 307 -10.55 -25.18 8.60
C VAL A 307 -11.14 -26.22 9.55
N THR A 308 -11.86 -27.20 9.01
CA THR A 308 -12.51 -28.26 9.79
C THR A 308 -11.49 -29.11 10.55
N SER A 309 -10.42 -29.54 9.88
CA SER A 309 -9.37 -30.35 10.53
C SER A 309 -8.63 -29.57 11.62
N SER A 310 -8.38 -28.27 11.42
CA SER A 310 -7.72 -27.41 12.41
C SER A 310 -8.59 -27.23 13.66
N LEU A 311 -9.89 -26.96 13.49
CA LEU A 311 -10.84 -26.82 14.61
C LEU A 311 -11.00 -28.13 15.40
N ILE A 312 -11.11 -29.27 14.70
CA ILE A 312 -11.19 -30.59 15.34
C ILE A 312 -9.89 -30.90 16.10
N ASN A 313 -8.72 -30.61 15.51
CA ASN A 313 -7.43 -30.84 16.17
C ASN A 313 -7.27 -29.96 17.42
N MET A 314 -7.75 -28.72 17.38
CA MET A 314 -7.79 -27.85 18.57
C MET A 314 -8.69 -28.42 19.67
N GLN A 315 -9.89 -28.90 19.32
CA GLN A 315 -10.78 -29.56 20.28
C GLN A 315 -10.16 -30.84 20.87
N LYS A 316 -9.43 -31.62 20.08
CA LYS A 316 -8.71 -32.82 20.55
C LYS A 316 -7.55 -32.44 21.47
N ALA A 317 -6.84 -31.35 21.18
CA ALA A 317 -5.75 -30.86 22.01
C ALA A 317 -6.25 -30.41 23.39
N ILE A 318 -7.35 -29.64 23.44
CA ILE A 318 -7.98 -29.22 24.70
C ILE A 318 -8.43 -30.43 25.54
N LYS A 319 -8.91 -31.50 24.89
CA LYS A 319 -9.29 -32.76 25.56
C LYS A 319 -8.11 -33.65 25.97
N GLY A 320 -6.87 -33.26 25.68
CA GLY A 320 -5.67 -34.06 25.96
C GLY A 320 -5.46 -35.27 25.05
N LEU A 321 -6.19 -35.36 23.93
CA LEU A 321 -6.06 -36.45 22.94
C LEU A 321 -4.92 -36.23 21.95
N VAL A 322 -4.47 -34.99 21.81
CA VAL A 322 -3.36 -34.58 20.93
C VAL A 322 -2.46 -33.64 21.73
N ALA A 323 -1.14 -33.79 21.59
CA ALA A 323 -0.19 -32.91 22.27
C ALA A 323 -0.29 -31.46 21.74
N MET A 324 -0.23 -30.50 22.66
CA MET A 324 -0.16 -29.08 22.30
C MET A 324 1.18 -28.82 21.61
N SER A 325 1.13 -28.37 20.35
CA SER A 325 2.32 -27.99 19.58
C SER A 325 2.41 -26.48 19.46
N PRO A 326 3.60 -25.89 19.22
CA PRO A 326 3.74 -24.44 19.03
C PRO A 326 2.83 -23.89 17.92
N ALA A 327 2.53 -24.69 16.91
CA ALA A 327 1.59 -24.32 15.85
C ALA A 327 0.13 -24.26 16.34
N LEU A 328 -0.28 -25.17 17.23
CA LEU A 328 -1.61 -25.14 17.86
C LEU A 328 -1.72 -24.01 18.88
N GLU A 329 -0.64 -23.66 19.58
CA GLU A 329 -0.60 -22.49 20.46
C GLU A 329 -0.77 -21.20 19.67
N ALA A 330 -0.01 -21.02 18.58
CA ALA A 330 -0.18 -19.85 17.70
C ALA A 330 -1.59 -19.77 17.10
N PHE A 331 -2.18 -20.91 16.73
CA PHE A 331 -3.58 -21.00 16.29
C PHE A 331 -4.55 -20.58 17.39
N ALA A 332 -4.34 -21.06 18.62
CA ALA A 332 -5.17 -20.73 19.78
C ALA A 332 -5.13 -19.22 20.08
N SER A 333 -3.92 -18.65 20.11
CA SER A 333 -3.71 -17.20 20.30
C SER A 333 -4.42 -16.39 19.22
N SER A 334 -4.36 -16.83 17.96
CA SER A 334 -5.01 -16.14 16.84
C SER A 334 -6.54 -16.10 16.98
N LEU A 335 -7.15 -17.22 17.38
CA LEU A 335 -8.58 -17.30 17.62
C LEU A 335 -9.03 -16.46 18.82
N LEU A 336 -8.26 -16.45 19.91
CA LEU A 336 -8.54 -15.62 21.09
C LEU A 336 -8.46 -14.13 20.77
N LEU A 337 -7.51 -13.74 19.92
CA LEU A 337 -7.38 -12.37 19.42
C LEU A 337 -8.38 -12.02 18.30
N GLY A 338 -9.25 -12.95 17.90
CA GLY A 338 -10.24 -12.74 16.83
C GLY A 338 -9.63 -12.51 15.44
N ARG A 339 -8.39 -12.98 15.22
CA ARG A 339 -7.66 -12.86 13.95
C ARG A 339 -7.75 -14.16 13.14
N ILE A 340 -7.61 -14.04 11.82
CA ILE A 340 -7.53 -15.20 10.93
C ILE A 340 -6.20 -15.94 11.18
N PRO A 341 -6.24 -17.24 11.51
CA PRO A 341 -5.03 -18.02 11.70
C PRO A 341 -4.19 -18.17 10.41
N SER A 342 -2.86 -18.22 10.54
CA SER A 342 -1.93 -18.24 9.40
C SER A 342 -2.09 -19.47 8.49
N ASN A 343 -2.46 -20.63 9.06
CA ASN A 343 -2.77 -21.84 8.30
C ASN A 343 -4.01 -21.69 7.41
N TRP A 344 -4.98 -20.88 7.81
CA TRP A 344 -6.15 -20.57 6.99
C TRP A 344 -5.78 -19.56 5.92
N ALA A 345 -5.08 -18.49 6.32
CA ALA A 345 -4.62 -17.42 5.42
C ALA A 345 -3.76 -17.93 4.25
N ALA A 346 -2.97 -18.99 4.45
CA ALA A 346 -2.13 -19.59 3.42
C ALA A 346 -2.92 -20.32 2.30
N VAL A 347 -4.16 -20.74 2.57
CA VAL A 347 -5.02 -21.46 1.62
C VAL A 347 -6.24 -20.63 1.21
N SER A 348 -6.60 -19.62 2.01
CA SER A 348 -7.75 -18.77 1.78
C SER A 348 -7.49 -17.70 0.73
N TYR A 349 -8.57 -17.05 0.30
CA TYR A 349 -8.47 -15.78 -0.41
C TYR A 349 -7.89 -14.70 0.52
N PRO A 350 -7.23 -13.66 -0.03
CA PRO A 350 -6.74 -12.54 0.76
C PRO A 350 -7.91 -11.86 1.49
N SER A 351 -7.83 -11.73 2.81
CA SER A 351 -8.83 -11.03 3.62
C SER A 351 -8.19 -10.37 4.83
N MET A 352 -8.67 -9.17 5.15
CA MET A 352 -8.26 -8.40 6.34
C MET A 352 -9.33 -8.42 7.44
N LYS A 353 -10.44 -9.12 7.20
CA LYS A 353 -11.59 -9.17 8.11
C LYS A 353 -11.24 -9.85 9.44
N ASN A 354 -11.93 -9.45 10.51
CA ASN A 354 -11.92 -10.20 11.76
C ASN A 354 -12.52 -11.61 11.58
N LEU A 355 -12.26 -12.51 12.53
CA LEU A 355 -12.66 -13.90 12.45
C LEU A 355 -14.19 -14.10 12.21
N PRO A 356 -15.11 -13.43 12.93
CA PRO A 356 -16.54 -13.57 12.66
C PRO A 356 -16.96 -13.12 11.25
N ASN A 357 -16.45 -11.97 10.79
CA ASN A 357 -16.79 -11.43 9.47
C ASN A 357 -16.18 -12.26 8.35
N TYR A 358 -15.00 -12.86 8.57
CA TYR A 358 -14.38 -13.80 7.64
C TYR A 358 -15.22 -15.07 7.48
N VAL A 359 -15.75 -15.63 8.58
CA VAL A 359 -16.59 -16.83 8.53
C VAL A 359 -17.91 -16.54 7.82
N ALA A 360 -18.53 -15.38 8.09
CA ALA A 360 -19.72 -14.95 7.36
C ALA A 360 -19.46 -14.77 5.86
N ASP A 361 -18.31 -14.17 5.49
CA ASP A 361 -17.89 -14.01 4.09
C ASP A 361 -17.64 -15.35 3.41
N LEU A 362 -17.01 -16.30 4.10
CA LEU A 362 -16.79 -17.66 3.60
C LEU A 362 -18.11 -18.37 3.30
N ILE A 363 -19.08 -18.28 4.19
CA ILE A 363 -20.42 -18.87 4.00
C ILE A 363 -21.11 -18.22 2.79
N ALA A 364 -21.13 -16.89 2.73
CA ALA A 364 -21.74 -16.18 1.62
C ALA A 364 -21.10 -16.53 0.27
N ARG A 365 -19.77 -16.71 0.20
CA ARG A 365 -19.07 -17.15 -1.02
C ARG A 365 -19.44 -18.57 -1.44
N ILE A 366 -19.55 -19.49 -0.48
CA ILE A 366 -19.99 -20.85 -0.74
C ILE A 366 -21.43 -20.85 -1.27
N ASP A 367 -22.31 -20.04 -0.69
CA ASP A 367 -23.68 -19.90 -1.15
C ASP A 367 -23.76 -19.33 -2.59
N VAL A 368 -22.88 -18.39 -2.94
CA VAL A 368 -22.78 -17.87 -4.32
C VAL A 368 -22.34 -18.97 -5.29
N LEU A 369 -21.33 -19.76 -4.94
CA LEU A 369 -20.90 -20.90 -5.76
C LEU A 369 -21.99 -21.97 -5.88
N GLN A 370 -22.77 -22.18 -4.82
CA GLN A 370 -23.90 -23.11 -4.84
C GLN A 370 -25.03 -22.60 -5.74
N LYS A 371 -25.34 -21.29 -5.72
CA LYS A 371 -26.31 -20.69 -6.64
C LYS A 371 -25.83 -20.78 -8.08
N TRP A 372 -24.55 -20.48 -8.33
CA TRP A 372 -23.97 -20.60 -9.66
C TRP A 372 -23.98 -22.06 -10.16
N PHE A 373 -23.77 -23.04 -9.28
CA PHE A 373 -23.94 -24.43 -9.65
C PHE A 373 -25.38 -24.78 -10.09
N LEU A 374 -26.38 -24.11 -9.54
CA LEU A 374 -27.79 -24.33 -9.86
C LEU A 374 -28.26 -23.60 -11.12
N GLU A 375 -27.74 -22.39 -11.37
CA GLU A 375 -28.13 -21.52 -12.50
C GLU A 375 -27.37 -21.88 -13.79
N GLU A 376 -28.11 -22.12 -14.88
CA GLU A 376 -27.56 -22.25 -16.23
C GLU A 376 -27.38 -20.86 -16.86
N LYS A 377 -26.27 -20.59 -17.55
CA LYS A 377 -26.01 -19.32 -18.25
C LYS A 377 -25.64 -19.53 -19.71
N ASN A 378 -26.01 -18.56 -20.53
CA ASN A 378 -25.81 -18.55 -21.97
C ASN A 378 -24.35 -18.26 -22.36
N THR A 379 -23.91 -18.96 -23.40
CA THR A 379 -22.56 -18.98 -23.93
C THR A 379 -22.36 -17.92 -25.02
N ILE A 380 -21.48 -16.96 -24.76
CA ILE A 380 -20.94 -16.06 -25.81
C ILE A 380 -19.41 -16.20 -25.83
N PRO A 381 -18.78 -16.34 -27.02
CA PRO A 381 -17.32 -16.44 -27.14
C PRO A 381 -16.58 -15.20 -26.62
N ILE A 382 -15.58 -15.43 -25.77
CA ILE A 382 -14.91 -14.40 -24.95
C ILE A 382 -13.91 -13.51 -25.73
N ASP A 383 -13.34 -14.01 -26.84
CA ASP A 383 -12.19 -13.38 -27.52
C ASP A 383 -12.49 -12.06 -28.24
N LYS A 384 -13.77 -11.67 -28.36
CA LYS A 384 -14.19 -10.44 -29.04
C LYS A 384 -14.83 -9.41 -28.12
N LEU A 385 -14.89 -9.70 -26.82
CA LEU A 385 -15.64 -8.92 -25.85
C LEU A 385 -14.67 -8.16 -24.93
N THR A 386 -15.04 -6.91 -24.66
CA THR A 386 -14.57 -6.10 -23.55
C THR A 386 -15.77 -5.76 -22.66
N PHE A 387 -15.53 -5.13 -21.52
CA PHE A 387 -16.57 -4.74 -20.59
C PHE A 387 -16.77 -3.23 -20.60
N ASP A 388 -18.03 -2.81 -20.69
CA ASP A 388 -18.45 -1.47 -20.31
C ASP A 388 -19.27 -1.54 -19.02
N TYR A 389 -19.41 -0.40 -18.35
CA TYR A 389 -19.98 -0.31 -17.02
C TYR A 389 -21.07 0.73 -16.96
N SER A 390 -22.22 0.35 -16.42
CA SER A 390 -23.33 1.26 -16.11
C SER A 390 -23.66 1.16 -14.63
N ILE A 391 -23.53 2.28 -13.92
CA ILE A 391 -23.87 2.34 -12.50
C ILE A 391 -25.38 2.58 -12.35
N LEU A 392 -26.07 1.64 -11.70
CA LEU A 392 -27.52 1.73 -11.46
C LEU A 392 -27.81 2.49 -10.17
N LYS A 393 -29.03 3.06 -10.08
CA LYS A 393 -29.48 3.80 -8.88
C LYS A 393 -29.89 2.91 -7.71
N THR A 394 -30.10 1.62 -7.97
CA THR A 394 -30.54 0.62 -6.99
C THR A 394 -29.36 -0.08 -6.33
N GLU A 395 -29.49 -0.47 -5.07
CA GLU A 395 -28.44 -1.20 -4.33
C GLU A 395 -28.52 -2.72 -4.52
N THR A 396 -29.73 -3.25 -4.68
CA THR A 396 -29.97 -4.67 -4.90
C THR A 396 -30.99 -4.88 -6.01
N SER A 397 -30.79 -5.93 -6.79
CA SER A 397 -31.76 -6.43 -7.77
C SER A 397 -31.97 -7.92 -7.51
N SER A 398 -33.23 -8.36 -7.48
CA SER A 398 -33.60 -9.78 -7.43
C SER A 398 -33.66 -10.43 -8.81
N VAL A 399 -33.59 -9.63 -9.88
CA VAL A 399 -33.69 -10.09 -11.26
C VAL A 399 -32.29 -10.08 -11.88
N SER A 400 -31.93 -11.17 -12.54
CA SER A 400 -30.69 -11.28 -13.31
C SER A 400 -30.74 -10.37 -14.55
N PRO A 401 -29.61 -9.76 -14.97
CA PRO A 401 -29.57 -8.95 -16.18
C PRO A 401 -29.80 -9.84 -17.42
N GLU A 402 -30.35 -9.26 -18.50
CA GLU A 402 -30.50 -9.95 -19.79
C GLU A 402 -29.15 -10.31 -20.41
N ASP A 403 -28.15 -9.43 -20.27
CA ASP A 403 -26.77 -9.65 -20.70
C ASP A 403 -25.77 -9.10 -19.66
N GLY A 404 -24.65 -9.78 -19.49
CA GLY A 404 -23.61 -9.42 -18.53
C GLY A 404 -23.89 -9.83 -17.07
N ALA A 405 -23.39 -9.04 -16.13
CA ALA A 405 -23.45 -9.35 -14.69
C ALA A 405 -23.64 -8.11 -13.83
N TYR A 406 -24.41 -8.26 -12.75
CA TYR A 406 -24.52 -7.25 -11.70
C TYR A 406 -23.47 -7.47 -10.62
N LEU A 407 -22.64 -6.47 -10.39
CA LEU A 407 -21.72 -6.37 -9.27
C LEU A 407 -22.36 -5.56 -8.15
N TYR A 408 -22.22 -6.04 -6.92
CA TYR A 408 -22.65 -5.35 -5.72
C TYR A 408 -21.60 -5.53 -4.61
N GLY A 409 -21.65 -4.67 -3.60
CA GLY A 409 -20.76 -4.76 -2.44
C GLY A 409 -19.34 -4.25 -2.68
N LEU A 410 -19.14 -3.40 -3.69
CA LEU A 410 -17.88 -2.67 -3.87
C LEU A 410 -17.88 -1.41 -3.01
N PHE A 411 -16.71 -1.05 -2.50
CA PHE A 411 -16.49 0.17 -1.73
C PHE A 411 -15.64 1.14 -2.53
N THR A 412 -15.94 2.43 -2.45
CA THR A 412 -15.09 3.50 -2.95
C THR A 412 -14.17 4.00 -1.85
N ASP A 413 -12.91 4.19 -2.22
CA ASP A 413 -11.89 4.77 -1.38
C ASP A 413 -11.33 6.02 -2.07
N GLY A 414 -11.20 7.11 -1.33
CA GLY A 414 -10.77 8.43 -1.85
C GLY A 414 -11.85 9.26 -2.57
N ALA A 415 -13.04 8.70 -2.84
CA ALA A 415 -14.19 9.41 -3.40
C ALA A 415 -15.51 8.80 -2.90
N ARG A 416 -16.64 9.47 -3.19
CA ARG A 416 -17.99 8.93 -3.03
C ARG A 416 -18.72 8.88 -4.37
N TRP A 417 -19.78 8.08 -4.43
CA TRP A 417 -20.67 8.09 -5.59
C TRP A 417 -21.91 8.95 -5.32
N ASP A 418 -22.11 10.00 -6.12
CA ASP A 418 -23.34 10.80 -6.04
C ASP A 418 -24.49 10.05 -6.73
N ARG A 419 -25.45 9.60 -5.93
CA ARG A 419 -26.60 8.80 -6.38
C ARG A 419 -27.63 9.62 -7.15
N GLU A 420 -27.74 10.91 -6.88
CA GLU A 420 -28.71 11.77 -7.55
C GLU A 420 -28.23 12.08 -8.97
N GLN A 421 -26.94 12.43 -9.06
CA GLN A 421 -26.34 12.88 -10.31
C GLN A 421 -25.68 11.74 -11.13
N GLY A 422 -25.40 10.60 -10.51
CA GLY A 422 -24.80 9.43 -11.16
C GLY A 422 -23.33 9.65 -11.54
N ARG A 423 -22.53 10.22 -10.64
CA ARG A 423 -21.12 10.59 -10.92
C ARG A 423 -20.28 10.64 -9.65
N LEU A 424 -18.95 10.59 -9.83
CA LEU A 424 -17.98 10.72 -8.74
C LEU A 424 -18.05 12.09 -8.06
N ALA A 425 -18.04 12.08 -6.73
CA ALA A 425 -18.01 13.26 -5.89
C ALA A 425 -17.00 13.13 -4.74
N GLU A 426 -16.65 14.26 -4.11
CA GLU A 426 -15.75 14.28 -2.95
C GLU A 426 -16.40 13.63 -1.73
N LEU A 427 -15.58 12.95 -0.91
CA LEU A 427 -16.02 12.28 0.32
C LEU A 427 -16.58 13.29 1.33
N PHE A 428 -17.55 12.85 2.12
CA PHE A 428 -17.97 13.64 3.28
C PHE A 428 -16.90 13.63 4.36
N PRO A 429 -16.76 14.72 5.13
CA PRO A 429 -15.83 14.75 6.26
C PRO A 429 -16.10 13.60 7.23
N LYS A 430 -15.04 12.92 7.68
CA LYS A 430 -15.08 11.77 8.61
C LYS A 430 -15.65 10.47 8.04
N ILE A 431 -16.09 10.43 6.79
CA ILE A 431 -16.47 9.20 6.09
C ILE A 431 -15.30 8.80 5.20
N LEU A 432 -14.59 7.73 5.56
CA LEU A 432 -13.38 7.29 4.84
C LEU A 432 -13.72 6.53 3.55
N GLN A 433 -14.81 5.79 3.56
CA GLN A 433 -15.21 4.88 2.49
C GLN A 433 -16.72 4.98 2.28
N ASP A 434 -17.16 4.87 1.04
CA ASP A 434 -18.56 4.86 0.67
C ASP A 434 -18.92 3.60 -0.12
N VAL A 435 -20.16 3.14 -0.05
CA VAL A 435 -20.60 1.90 -0.71
C VAL A 435 -21.10 2.24 -2.11
N MET A 436 -20.54 1.55 -3.11
CA MET A 436 -21.03 1.67 -4.48
C MET A 436 -22.42 1.05 -4.62
N PRO A 437 -23.32 1.70 -5.38
CA PRO A 437 -24.55 1.05 -5.79
C PRO A 437 -24.25 -0.04 -6.83
N LEU A 438 -25.29 -0.73 -7.28
CA LEU A 438 -25.17 -1.87 -8.16
C LEU A 438 -24.56 -1.47 -9.52
N ILE A 439 -23.46 -2.12 -9.90
CA ILE A 439 -22.76 -1.85 -11.16
C ILE A 439 -23.12 -2.94 -12.16
N TRP A 440 -23.67 -2.57 -13.30
CA TRP A 440 -23.92 -3.48 -14.40
C TRP A 440 -22.69 -3.56 -15.30
N ILE A 441 -22.08 -4.74 -15.36
CA ILE A 441 -21.04 -5.06 -16.34
C ILE A 441 -21.74 -5.53 -17.61
N ILE A 442 -21.49 -4.83 -18.72
CA ILE A 442 -22.07 -5.11 -20.02
C ILE A 442 -20.95 -5.60 -20.95
N PRO A 443 -21.06 -6.80 -21.54
CA PRO A 443 -20.11 -7.24 -22.56
C PRO A 443 -20.36 -6.46 -23.86
N ILE A 444 -19.35 -5.73 -24.32
CA ILE A 444 -19.37 -4.95 -25.56
C ILE A 444 -18.26 -5.45 -26.48
N ARG A 445 -18.39 -5.31 -27.80
CA ARG A 445 -17.31 -5.64 -28.74
C ARG A 445 -16.18 -4.62 -28.64
N ASN A 446 -14.93 -5.06 -28.82
CA ASN A 446 -13.77 -4.17 -28.76
C ASN A 446 -13.84 -2.98 -29.73
N THR A 447 -14.57 -3.10 -30.84
CA THR A 447 -14.76 -2.01 -31.82
C THR A 447 -15.59 -0.85 -31.30
N ASP A 448 -16.49 -1.13 -30.34
CA ASP A 448 -17.50 -0.20 -29.87
C ASP A 448 -17.10 0.39 -28.50
N TYR A 449 -15.89 0.06 -28.02
CA TYR A 449 -15.36 0.52 -26.76
C TYR A 449 -14.82 1.95 -26.86
N ASP A 450 -15.50 2.88 -26.22
CA ASP A 450 -15.02 4.25 -26.04
C ASP A 450 -15.01 4.61 -24.54
N PRO A 451 -13.83 4.75 -23.92
CA PRO A 451 -13.73 5.17 -22.52
C PRO A 451 -14.18 6.63 -22.30
N GLY A 452 -14.22 7.46 -23.35
CA GLY A 452 -14.67 8.85 -23.27
C GLY A 452 -13.95 9.66 -22.18
N LYS A 453 -14.71 10.48 -21.43
CA LYS A 453 -14.20 11.30 -20.30
C LYS A 453 -14.27 10.58 -18.95
N ARG A 454 -14.54 9.28 -18.94
CA ARG A 454 -14.79 8.51 -17.71
C ARG A 454 -13.48 8.26 -16.98
N TYR A 455 -13.53 8.29 -15.66
CA TYR A 455 -12.39 7.94 -14.82
C TYR A 455 -12.21 6.43 -14.80
N ILE A 456 -11.03 5.97 -15.22
CA ILE A 456 -10.62 4.57 -15.09
C ILE A 456 -10.17 4.34 -13.65
N SER A 457 -11.04 3.70 -12.86
CA SER A 457 -10.80 3.36 -11.46
C SER A 457 -10.28 1.92 -11.33
N PRO A 458 -9.11 1.69 -10.73
CA PRO A 458 -8.65 0.33 -10.43
C PRO A 458 -9.52 -0.32 -9.35
N VAL A 459 -9.80 -1.62 -9.49
CA VAL A 459 -10.46 -2.45 -8.47
C VAL A 459 -9.43 -3.35 -7.81
N TYR A 460 -9.36 -3.30 -6.48
CA TYR A 460 -8.48 -4.15 -5.66
C TYR A 460 -9.28 -5.08 -4.76
N LYS A 461 -8.71 -6.26 -4.46
CA LYS A 461 -9.32 -7.21 -3.53
C LYS A 461 -9.29 -6.69 -2.09
N THR A 462 -8.23 -6.00 -1.66
CA THR A 462 -8.04 -5.47 -0.31
C THR A 462 -7.60 -4.00 -0.30
N ALA A 463 -7.88 -3.30 0.81
CA ALA A 463 -7.49 -1.90 1.02
C ALA A 463 -5.97 -1.65 1.04
N GLU A 464 -5.15 -2.66 1.31
CA GLU A 464 -3.67 -2.50 1.32
C GLU A 464 -3.09 -2.32 -0.08
N ARG A 465 -3.87 -2.56 -1.15
CA ARG A 465 -3.53 -2.40 -2.59
C ARG A 465 -2.18 -3.01 -3.02
N LYS A 466 -1.58 -3.83 -2.16
CA LYS A 466 -0.29 -4.48 -2.33
C LYS A 466 -0.50 -5.95 -2.63
N GLY A 467 0.33 -6.50 -3.51
CA GLY A 467 0.34 -7.90 -3.87
C GLY A 467 1.69 -8.31 -4.47
N THR A 468 1.84 -9.60 -4.73
CA THR A 468 2.96 -10.09 -5.55
C THR A 468 2.68 -9.82 -7.02
N LEU A 469 3.70 -9.43 -7.78
CA LEU A 469 3.59 -9.28 -9.23
C LEU A 469 3.39 -10.66 -9.86
N SER A 470 2.35 -10.79 -10.68
CA SER A 470 2.10 -11.98 -11.49
C SER A 470 3.00 -12.00 -12.73
N THR A 471 3.01 -13.11 -13.47
CA THR A 471 3.77 -13.24 -14.73
C THR A 471 3.33 -12.25 -15.81
N THR A 472 2.16 -11.63 -15.68
CA THR A 472 1.64 -10.59 -16.59
C THR A 472 2.02 -9.17 -16.15
N GLY A 473 2.78 -9.00 -15.07
CA GLY A 473 3.18 -7.69 -14.55
C GLY A 473 2.16 -7.02 -13.62
N HIS A 474 0.95 -7.57 -13.48
CA HIS A 474 -0.06 -7.04 -12.56
C HIS A 474 0.05 -7.63 -11.16
N SER A 475 -0.25 -6.82 -10.15
CA SER A 475 -0.37 -7.25 -8.75
C SER A 475 -1.47 -8.31 -8.58
N THR A 476 -1.21 -9.36 -7.79
CA THR A 476 -2.22 -10.39 -7.43
C THR A 476 -3.44 -9.84 -6.69
N ASN A 477 -3.35 -8.60 -6.18
CA ASN A 477 -4.43 -7.88 -5.52
C ASN A 477 -5.32 -7.08 -6.51
N TYR A 478 -4.81 -6.77 -7.70
CA TYR A 478 -5.58 -6.10 -8.74
C TYR A 478 -6.60 -7.06 -9.39
N VAL A 479 -7.80 -6.56 -9.69
CA VAL A 479 -8.88 -7.34 -10.30
C VAL A 479 -9.11 -6.89 -11.75
N LEU A 480 -9.68 -5.70 -11.93
CA LEU A 480 -9.98 -5.11 -13.23
C LEU A 480 -10.19 -3.59 -13.09
N PRO A 481 -10.18 -2.80 -14.17
CA PRO A 481 -10.53 -1.39 -14.13
C PRO A 481 -12.03 -1.19 -14.41
N ILE A 482 -12.69 -0.32 -13.63
CA ILE A 482 -14.08 0.10 -13.85
C ILE A 482 -14.11 1.56 -14.29
N LEU A 483 -14.91 1.86 -15.31
CA LEU A 483 -15.14 3.22 -15.79
C LEU A 483 -16.21 3.89 -14.93
N LEU A 484 -15.88 5.06 -14.38
CA LEU A 484 -16.76 5.86 -13.52
C LEU A 484 -16.97 7.24 -14.13
N ASP A 485 -18.22 7.71 -14.17
CA ASP A 485 -18.55 9.03 -14.68
C ASP A 485 -18.06 10.15 -13.76
N THR A 486 -17.60 11.24 -14.35
CA THR A 486 -17.10 12.40 -13.60
C THR A 486 -17.27 13.73 -14.34
N ASP A 487 -17.48 14.79 -13.56
CA ASP A 487 -17.50 16.18 -14.04
C ASP A 487 -16.14 16.88 -13.96
N VAL A 488 -15.24 16.36 -13.13
CA VAL A 488 -13.95 16.97 -12.84
C VAL A 488 -12.88 16.32 -13.71
N GLU A 489 -11.79 17.03 -13.99
CA GLU A 489 -10.65 16.46 -14.70
C GLU A 489 -10.16 15.16 -14.03
N ILE A 490 -9.82 14.18 -14.87
CA ILE A 490 -9.32 12.86 -14.45
C ILE A 490 -8.10 12.97 -13.53
N SER A 491 -7.25 13.98 -13.75
CA SER A 491 -6.07 14.29 -12.93
C SER A 491 -6.42 14.48 -11.45
N HIS A 492 -7.59 15.04 -11.15
CA HIS A 492 -8.07 15.22 -9.79
C HIS A 492 -8.24 13.88 -9.06
N TRP A 493 -8.93 12.92 -9.69
CA TRP A 493 -9.21 11.61 -9.08
C TRP A 493 -7.98 10.70 -9.01
N ILE A 494 -7.06 10.83 -9.96
CA ILE A 494 -5.75 10.16 -9.89
C ILE A 494 -5.01 10.64 -8.63
N LYS A 495 -4.92 11.95 -8.40
CA LYS A 495 -4.25 12.53 -7.22
C LYS A 495 -4.93 12.16 -5.90
N ARG A 496 -6.25 12.04 -5.89
CA ARG A 496 -7.03 11.51 -4.75
C ARG A 496 -6.82 10.01 -4.54
N SER A 497 -6.11 9.33 -5.46
CA SER A 497 -5.87 7.88 -5.46
C SER A 497 -7.17 7.09 -5.33
N VAL A 498 -8.20 7.50 -6.09
CA VAL A 498 -9.50 6.83 -6.07
C VAL A 498 -9.36 5.39 -6.52
N ALA A 499 -9.92 4.47 -5.75
CA ALA A 499 -10.03 3.07 -6.17
C ALA A 499 -11.29 2.44 -5.62
N LEU A 500 -11.63 1.30 -6.24
CA LEU A 500 -12.69 0.43 -5.76
C LEU A 500 -12.08 -0.74 -5.00
N LEU A 501 -12.71 -1.11 -3.89
CA LEU A 501 -12.28 -2.19 -3.01
C LEU A 501 -13.38 -3.25 -2.93
N CYS A 502 -13.01 -4.52 -3.09
CA CYS A 502 -13.94 -5.63 -2.89
C CYS A 502 -14.24 -5.91 -1.41
N GLN A 503 -13.33 -5.53 -0.50
CA GLN A 503 -13.52 -5.71 0.93
C GLN A 503 -12.80 -4.64 1.74
N LEU A 504 -13.39 -4.32 2.88
CA LEU A 504 -12.81 -3.44 3.91
C LEU A 504 -12.04 -4.27 4.96
N SER A 505 -11.10 -3.62 5.63
CA SER A 505 -10.29 -4.17 6.74
C SER A 505 -11.06 -4.22 8.05
#